data_AF-L2FK39-F1
#
_entry.id   AF-L2FK39-F1
#
_cell.length_a   1.000
_cell.length_b   1.000
_cell.length_c   1.000
_cell.angle_alpha   90.00
_cell.angle_beta   90.00
_cell.angle_gamma   90.00
#
_symmetry.space_group_name_H-M   'P 1'
#
loop_
_entity.id
_entity.type
_entity.pdbx_description
1 polymer ?
#
loop_
_entity_poly.entity_id
_entity_poly.type
_entity_poly.pdbx_seq_one_letter_code
_entity_poly.pdbx_strand_id
1 'polypeptide(L)'
;MAMTDLQLFQAHCLSFVVGIQLHVFVFRIGEWDISTTTLIRNFSLGIGLLTAALVQLASETFPTNVAAFRTACSLTAALIAGIYSSLFVYRAGFHRLNSFNGPWMARMSNLYITRRALKKLHLYSEVQDLHNTYGDIVRIGPTELSINNPKAIVPIHSNRSPCTKGPWYGVLHPMYSLQLVRDKQEHSVRRKAWDRGFSSKALRDYEFRVANYTNQLLDQIEAHKGKPFNIADWFNFYSFDVMGDLAFGKTFGMLKEGIKHYFMTSLHTDMQAIGSFSHMLWLFPIFKNTPILNANNKRFWKFVTSQVDERIANPPDRPDVFSWVLEDYQAIKKPTWQDTLNLYGDAYLIIVAGSDTTAASLTCLFFELAQKPDVYKRLSDEIDEYFAEHPEPEHSALSKLPYLQACIDEALRLHPPVPSGVQRMTPPEGLNIDGTFIPGNTIIQVPTYTMFRDERIFPHASEFIPERWITQPELAKDPAAFVPFGTGKYSCVGKQLGLMEVRYCASQIIHRYDVAFAPGQTAEAFIEGKKDGFTLSLPELEVIFNRREAGKQTA
;
A
#
# COMPACT_ATOMS: atom_id res chain seq x y z
N MET A 1 55.94 -22.99 -7.48
CA MET A 1 55.57 -24.33 -6.95
C MET A 1 54.04 -24.43 -7.00
N ALA A 2 53.45 -25.44 -7.68
CA ALA A 2 51.99 -25.52 -7.81
C ALA A 2 51.33 -25.63 -6.41
N MET A 3 50.22 -24.91 -6.19
CA MET A 3 49.44 -25.05 -4.95
C MET A 3 49.03 -26.50 -4.83
N THR A 4 49.32 -27.11 -3.70
CA THR A 4 48.85 -28.46 -3.42
C THR A 4 47.32 -28.45 -3.30
N ASP A 5 46.64 -29.53 -3.70
CA ASP A 5 45.19 -29.65 -3.53
C ASP A 5 44.76 -29.40 -2.06
N LEU A 6 45.63 -29.74 -1.11
CA LEU A 6 45.45 -29.47 0.31
C LEU A 6 45.40 -27.97 0.64
N GLN A 7 46.31 -27.16 0.08
CA GLN A 7 46.31 -25.70 0.28
C GLN A 7 45.08 -25.04 -0.33
N LEU A 8 44.64 -25.51 -1.51
CA LEU A 8 43.43 -25.00 -2.14
C LEU A 8 42.20 -25.36 -1.30
N PHE A 9 42.12 -26.58 -0.79
CA PHE A 9 41.06 -27.01 0.11
C PHE A 9 41.02 -26.17 1.41
N GLN A 10 42.18 -25.91 2.02
CA GLN A 10 42.30 -25.04 3.20
C GLN A 10 41.80 -23.61 2.91
N ALA A 11 42.13 -23.06 1.73
CA ALA A 11 41.66 -21.73 1.33
C ALA A 11 40.12 -21.67 1.17
N HIS A 12 39.49 -22.71 0.62
CA HIS A 12 38.03 -22.80 0.55
C HIS A 12 37.40 -22.90 1.94
N CYS A 13 37.98 -23.71 2.84
CA CYS A 13 37.51 -23.82 4.23
C CYS A 13 37.60 -22.48 4.95
N LEU A 14 38.72 -21.76 4.81
CA LEU A 14 38.88 -20.43 5.38
C LEU A 14 37.86 -19.45 4.81
N SER A 15 37.66 -19.44 3.49
CA SER A 15 36.67 -18.57 2.83
C SER A 15 35.26 -18.85 3.34
N PHE A 16 34.90 -20.12 3.52
CA PHE A 16 33.62 -20.53 4.10
C PHE A 16 33.46 -20.04 5.54
N VAL A 17 34.49 -20.17 6.39
CA VAL A 17 34.46 -19.67 7.79
C VAL A 17 34.35 -18.14 7.83
N VAL A 18 35.06 -17.42 6.97
CA VAL A 18 34.89 -15.96 6.82
C VAL A 18 33.47 -15.63 6.41
N GLY A 19 32.85 -16.42 5.51
CA GLY A 19 31.44 -16.30 5.17
C GLY A 19 30.51 -16.42 6.38
N ILE A 20 30.75 -17.40 7.26
CA ILE A 20 30.00 -17.55 8.52
C ILE A 20 30.16 -16.29 9.39
N GLN A 21 31.38 -15.80 9.57
CA GLN A 21 31.66 -14.60 10.36
C GLN A 21 30.96 -13.36 9.78
N LEU A 22 30.98 -13.19 8.45
CA LEU A 22 30.26 -12.12 7.76
C LEU A 22 28.76 -12.18 8.01
N HIS A 23 28.16 -13.37 7.99
CA HIS A 23 26.76 -13.48 8.38
C HIS A 23 26.54 -13.03 9.83
N VAL A 24 27.31 -13.58 10.78
CA VAL A 24 27.10 -13.34 12.22
C VAL A 24 27.30 -11.88 12.63
N PHE A 25 28.35 -11.23 12.11
CA PHE A 25 28.78 -9.90 12.55
C PHE A 25 28.38 -8.77 11.59
N VAL A 26 27.99 -9.06 10.35
CA VAL A 26 27.67 -8.04 9.34
C VAL A 26 26.25 -8.24 8.82
N PHE A 27 25.99 -9.27 8.01
CA PHE A 27 24.73 -9.38 7.25
C PHE A 27 23.50 -9.70 8.11
N ARG A 28 23.69 -10.19 9.34
CA ARG A 28 22.59 -10.37 10.31
C ARG A 28 22.14 -9.06 10.97
N ILE A 29 22.98 -8.02 10.93
CA ILE A 29 22.78 -6.77 11.66
C ILE A 29 22.37 -5.67 10.67
N GLY A 30 21.30 -4.93 10.97
CA GLY A 30 20.83 -3.81 10.15
C GLY A 30 19.98 -4.23 8.94
N GLU A 31 19.77 -3.26 8.05
CA GLU A 31 18.95 -3.39 6.84
C GLU A 31 19.84 -3.27 5.61
N TRP A 32 19.73 -4.24 4.68
CA TRP A 32 20.60 -4.33 3.50
C TRP A 32 19.84 -4.19 2.18
N ASP A 33 18.50 -4.12 2.21
CA ASP A 33 17.64 -4.18 1.02
C ASP A 33 18.00 -3.10 -0.01
N ILE A 34 18.14 -1.85 0.41
CA ILE A 34 18.47 -0.72 -0.48
C ILE A 34 19.91 -0.77 -1.01
N SER A 35 20.81 -1.50 -0.35
CA SER A 35 22.22 -1.62 -0.72
C SER A 35 22.51 -2.77 -1.68
N THR A 36 21.50 -3.51 -2.14
CA THR A 36 21.64 -4.73 -2.95
C THR A 36 22.57 -4.57 -4.15
N THR A 37 22.42 -3.52 -4.94
CA THR A 37 23.27 -3.28 -6.13
C THR A 37 24.69 -2.85 -5.78
N THR A 38 24.86 -2.14 -4.67
CA THR A 38 26.18 -1.83 -4.11
C THR A 38 26.89 -3.11 -3.66
N LEU A 39 26.16 -4.02 -3.00
CA LEU A 39 26.70 -5.32 -2.60
C LEU A 39 27.11 -6.14 -3.83
N ILE A 40 26.24 -6.30 -4.82
CA ILE A 40 26.55 -7.02 -6.06
C ILE A 40 27.81 -6.45 -6.72
N ARG A 41 27.89 -5.12 -6.88
CA ARG A 41 29.06 -4.44 -7.45
C ARG A 41 30.32 -4.72 -6.63
N ASN A 42 30.26 -4.61 -5.31
CA ASN A 42 31.42 -4.79 -4.44
C ASN A 42 31.91 -6.25 -4.43
N PHE A 43 31.01 -7.24 -4.47
CA PHE A 43 31.39 -8.64 -4.64
C PHE A 43 32.06 -8.89 -6.00
N SER A 44 31.52 -8.33 -7.09
CA SER A 44 32.14 -8.43 -8.42
C SER A 44 33.52 -7.77 -8.48
N LEU A 45 33.68 -6.60 -7.88
CA LEU A 45 34.99 -5.94 -7.74
C LEU A 45 35.95 -6.78 -6.90
N GLY A 46 35.47 -7.39 -5.81
CA GLY A 46 36.24 -8.30 -4.98
C GLY A 46 36.79 -9.50 -5.75
N ILE A 47 35.98 -10.12 -6.61
CA ILE A 47 36.43 -11.19 -7.51
C ILE A 47 37.54 -10.69 -8.43
N GLY A 48 37.39 -9.50 -9.02
CA GLY A 48 38.40 -8.90 -9.90
C GLY A 48 39.72 -8.60 -9.19
N LEU A 49 39.66 -7.99 -8.00
CA LEU A 49 40.84 -7.70 -7.18
C LEU A 49 41.54 -8.98 -6.70
N LEU A 50 40.77 -9.99 -6.27
CA LEU A 50 41.33 -11.29 -5.90
C LEU A 50 41.99 -11.96 -7.09
N THR A 51 41.38 -11.91 -8.27
CA THR A 51 41.97 -12.43 -9.51
C THR A 51 43.30 -11.73 -9.82
N ALA A 52 43.34 -10.41 -9.77
CA ALA A 52 44.56 -9.63 -10.01
C ALA A 52 45.66 -9.97 -8.98
N ALA A 53 45.30 -10.09 -7.70
CA ALA A 53 46.23 -10.49 -6.65
C ALA A 53 46.79 -11.91 -6.88
N LEU A 54 45.95 -12.87 -7.26
CA LEU A 54 46.40 -14.24 -7.58
C LEU A 54 47.35 -14.26 -8.78
N VAL A 55 47.07 -13.46 -9.82
CA VAL A 55 47.96 -13.35 -11.00
C VAL A 55 49.30 -12.70 -10.63
N GLN A 56 49.30 -11.65 -9.81
CA GLN A 56 50.53 -10.90 -9.49
C GLN A 56 51.38 -11.56 -8.41
N LEU A 57 50.76 -12.05 -7.33
CA LEU A 57 51.45 -12.54 -6.14
C LEU A 57 51.66 -14.05 -6.15
N ALA A 58 50.91 -14.78 -6.99
CA ALA A 58 50.98 -16.24 -7.09
C ALA A 58 51.09 -16.69 -8.55
N SER A 59 51.80 -15.93 -9.38
CA SER A 59 52.02 -16.21 -10.82
C SER A 59 52.61 -17.61 -11.09
N GLU A 60 53.50 -18.08 -10.21
CA GLU A 60 54.08 -19.44 -10.30
C GLU A 60 53.07 -20.57 -9.97
N THR A 61 51.97 -20.21 -9.31
CA THR A 61 50.93 -21.15 -8.88
C THR A 61 49.79 -21.20 -9.89
N PHE A 62 49.43 -20.06 -10.48
CA PHE A 62 48.33 -19.95 -11.44
C PHE A 62 48.88 -19.63 -12.85
N PRO A 63 49.04 -20.65 -13.72
CA PRO A 63 49.73 -20.49 -15.00
C PRO A 63 48.95 -19.64 -16.03
N THR A 64 47.67 -19.36 -15.78
CA THR A 64 46.83 -18.54 -16.66
C THR A 64 45.93 -17.62 -15.87
N ASN A 65 45.60 -16.46 -16.43
CA ASN A 65 44.59 -15.54 -15.89
C ASN A 65 43.23 -16.23 -15.70
N VAL A 66 42.90 -17.18 -16.57
CA VAL A 66 41.67 -17.97 -16.49
C VAL A 66 41.66 -18.86 -15.25
N ALA A 67 42.79 -19.50 -14.92
CA ALA A 67 42.91 -20.32 -13.71
C ALA A 67 42.79 -19.48 -12.43
N ALA A 68 43.43 -18.31 -12.41
CA ALA A 68 43.30 -17.36 -11.30
C ALA A 68 41.85 -16.87 -11.12
N PHE A 69 41.18 -16.51 -12.23
CA PHE A 69 39.78 -16.09 -12.21
C PHE A 69 38.83 -17.18 -11.71
N ARG A 70 38.98 -18.42 -12.23
CA ARG A 70 38.18 -19.57 -11.77
C ARG A 70 38.35 -19.82 -10.28
N THR A 71 39.58 -19.69 -9.77
CA THR A 71 39.88 -19.86 -8.34
C THR A 71 39.27 -18.72 -7.50
N ALA A 72 39.36 -17.47 -7.95
CA ALA A 72 38.72 -16.35 -7.27
C ALA A 72 37.20 -16.53 -7.19
N CYS A 73 36.57 -16.99 -8.27
CA CYS A 73 35.15 -17.34 -8.30
C CYS A 73 34.80 -18.49 -7.33
N SER A 74 35.61 -19.56 -7.29
CA SER A 74 35.34 -20.70 -6.40
C SER A 74 35.50 -20.35 -4.92
N LEU A 75 36.51 -19.56 -4.56
CA LEU A 75 36.70 -19.04 -3.19
C LEU A 75 35.55 -18.12 -2.78
N THR A 76 35.11 -17.23 -3.68
CA THR A 76 33.95 -16.37 -3.44
C THR A 76 32.66 -17.19 -3.28
N ALA A 77 32.48 -18.24 -4.09
CA ALA A 77 31.35 -19.16 -3.95
C ALA A 77 31.37 -19.89 -2.59
N ALA A 78 32.55 -20.33 -2.11
CA ALA A 78 32.70 -20.91 -0.78
C ALA A 78 32.36 -19.92 0.34
N LEU A 79 32.75 -18.66 0.20
CA LEU A 79 32.38 -17.58 1.13
C LEU A 79 30.86 -17.35 1.16
N ILE A 80 30.22 -17.27 -0.01
CA ILE A 80 28.76 -17.13 -0.12
C ILE A 80 28.05 -18.34 0.50
N ALA A 81 28.56 -19.56 0.24
CA ALA A 81 28.04 -20.77 0.85
C ALA A 81 28.14 -20.74 2.38
N GLY A 82 29.22 -20.19 2.93
CA GLY A 82 29.38 -19.97 4.38
C GLY A 82 28.34 -19.01 4.95
N ILE A 83 28.09 -17.88 4.27
CA ILE A 83 27.05 -16.91 4.65
C ILE A 83 25.69 -17.59 4.72
N TYR A 84 25.26 -18.26 3.64
CA TYR A 84 23.93 -18.85 3.55
C TYR A 84 23.76 -20.07 4.46
N SER A 85 24.82 -20.89 4.65
CA SER A 85 24.78 -22.01 5.59
C SER A 85 24.55 -21.51 7.02
N SER A 86 25.30 -20.49 7.45
CA SER A 86 25.11 -19.84 8.75
C SER A 86 23.72 -19.23 8.89
N LEU A 87 23.24 -18.54 7.85
CA LEU A 87 21.91 -17.94 7.80
C LEU A 87 20.79 -18.97 8.00
N PHE A 88 20.84 -20.09 7.27
CA PHE A 88 19.81 -21.12 7.35
C PHE A 88 19.81 -21.84 8.69
N VAL A 89 20.98 -22.19 9.24
CA VAL A 89 21.08 -22.77 10.58
C VAL A 89 20.51 -21.82 11.63
N TYR A 90 20.88 -20.54 11.56
CA TYR A 90 20.34 -19.51 12.46
C TYR A 90 18.81 -19.40 12.34
N ARG A 91 18.28 -19.29 11.12
CA ARG A 91 16.84 -19.15 10.87
C ARG A 91 16.02 -20.36 11.32
N ALA A 92 16.56 -21.56 11.15
CA ALA A 92 15.89 -22.81 11.52
C ALA A 92 15.83 -23.02 13.05
N GLY A 93 16.94 -22.75 13.76
CA GLY A 93 17.09 -23.18 15.17
C GLY A 93 17.29 -22.05 16.19
N PHE A 94 17.88 -20.93 15.81
CA PHE A 94 18.35 -19.90 16.75
C PHE A 94 17.72 -18.51 16.56
N HIS A 95 16.80 -18.37 15.61
CA HIS A 95 16.15 -17.09 15.35
C HIS A 95 15.29 -16.68 16.54
N ARG A 96 15.32 -15.39 16.90
CA ARG A 96 14.53 -14.83 18.01
C ARG A 96 13.02 -15.02 17.89
N LEU A 97 12.53 -15.35 16.69
CA LEU A 97 11.11 -15.59 16.40
C LEU A 97 10.75 -17.09 16.37
N ASN A 98 11.60 -17.96 16.89
CA ASN A 98 11.36 -19.41 16.87
C ASN A 98 10.24 -19.88 17.79
N SER A 99 9.89 -19.09 18.80
CA SER A 99 8.74 -19.33 19.68
C SER A 99 7.39 -19.03 19.02
N PHE A 100 7.36 -18.32 17.89
CA PHE A 100 6.11 -17.95 17.23
C PHE A 100 5.67 -19.02 16.24
N ASN A 101 4.36 -19.28 16.25
CA ASN A 101 3.71 -20.21 15.33
C ASN A 101 3.71 -19.66 13.90
N GLY A 102 3.63 -20.56 12.94
CA GLY A 102 3.56 -20.24 11.53
C GLY A 102 4.18 -21.33 10.65
N PRO A 103 4.01 -21.23 9.33
CA PRO A 103 4.54 -22.20 8.38
C PRO A 103 6.07 -22.33 8.51
N TRP A 104 6.58 -23.57 8.49
CA TRP A 104 8.02 -23.79 8.63
C TRP A 104 8.84 -23.08 7.55
N MET A 105 8.35 -23.05 6.30
CA MET A 105 9.00 -22.34 5.20
C MET A 105 9.08 -20.83 5.40
N ALA A 106 8.13 -20.23 6.12
CA ALA A 106 8.16 -18.80 6.48
C ALA A 106 9.35 -18.46 7.37
N ARG A 107 9.85 -19.41 8.17
CA ARG A 107 11.05 -19.23 9.01
C ARG A 107 12.30 -19.03 8.16
N MET A 108 12.36 -19.68 7.00
CA MET A 108 13.57 -19.80 6.19
C MET A 108 13.73 -18.65 5.19
N SER A 109 12.66 -18.25 4.52
CA SER A 109 12.73 -17.24 3.46
C SER A 109 11.41 -16.52 3.19
N ASN A 110 11.51 -15.25 2.81
CA ASN A 110 10.38 -14.47 2.29
C ASN A 110 9.86 -14.99 0.93
N LEU A 111 10.59 -15.90 0.26
CA LEU A 111 10.09 -16.62 -0.91
C LEU A 111 8.78 -17.37 -0.62
N TYR A 112 8.56 -17.82 0.63
CA TYR A 112 7.32 -18.48 1.02
C TYR A 112 6.12 -17.54 0.88
N ILE A 113 6.16 -16.37 1.56
CA ILE A 113 5.03 -15.43 1.56
C ILE A 113 4.87 -14.77 0.20
N THR A 114 5.98 -14.46 -0.50
CA THR A 114 5.95 -13.96 -1.88
C THR A 114 5.31 -14.96 -2.84
N ARG A 115 5.60 -16.26 -2.72
CA ARG A 115 4.91 -17.29 -3.53
C ARG A 115 3.41 -17.31 -3.28
N ARG A 116 2.95 -17.10 -2.04
CA ARG A 116 1.51 -17.00 -1.73
C ARG A 116 0.89 -15.73 -2.30
N ALA A 117 1.58 -14.60 -2.19
CA ALA A 117 1.15 -13.35 -2.82
C ALA A 117 0.98 -13.52 -4.35
N LEU A 118 1.94 -14.15 -5.02
CA LEU A 118 1.92 -14.35 -6.48
C LEU A 118 0.89 -15.38 -6.97
N LYS A 119 0.32 -16.21 -6.10
CA LYS A 119 -0.58 -17.31 -6.49
C LYS A 119 -1.90 -16.81 -7.08
N LYS A 120 -2.56 -15.89 -6.36
CA LYS A 120 -3.83 -15.25 -6.77
C LYS A 120 -3.82 -13.73 -6.61
N LEU A 121 -2.73 -13.15 -6.09
CA LEU A 121 -2.68 -11.75 -5.65
C LEU A 121 -3.69 -11.45 -4.53
N HIS A 122 -4.10 -12.44 -3.75
CA HIS A 122 -5.01 -12.30 -2.60
C HIS A 122 -4.25 -12.49 -1.28
N LEU A 123 -3.15 -11.76 -1.06
CA LEU A 123 -2.31 -11.96 0.11
C LEU A 123 -3.10 -11.84 1.42
N TYR A 124 -4.04 -10.89 1.50
CA TYR A 124 -4.94 -10.72 2.64
C TYR A 124 -5.73 -11.98 3.01
N SER A 125 -6.20 -12.73 2.00
CA SER A 125 -6.96 -13.97 2.19
C SER A 125 -6.04 -15.11 2.62
N GLU A 126 -4.86 -15.21 1.99
CA GLU A 126 -3.85 -16.19 2.38
C GLU A 126 -3.32 -15.92 3.82
N VAL A 127 -3.27 -14.66 4.29
CA VAL A 127 -2.94 -14.28 5.69
C VAL A 127 -4.09 -14.60 6.65
N GLN A 128 -5.35 -14.38 6.26
CA GLN A 128 -6.52 -14.83 7.03
C GLN A 128 -6.44 -16.34 7.32
N ASP A 129 -6.17 -17.16 6.31
CA ASP A 129 -6.08 -18.61 6.46
C ASP A 129 -4.97 -19.02 7.44
N LEU A 130 -3.87 -18.26 7.48
CA LEU A 130 -2.82 -18.50 8.47
C LEU A 130 -3.28 -18.17 9.88
N HIS A 131 -4.00 -17.06 10.07
CA HIS A 131 -4.55 -16.74 11.39
C HIS A 131 -5.58 -17.78 11.85
N ASN A 132 -6.42 -18.28 10.95
CA ASN A 132 -7.35 -19.38 11.24
C ASN A 132 -6.63 -20.66 11.68
N THR A 133 -5.41 -20.89 11.19
CA THR A 133 -4.63 -22.11 11.49
C THR A 133 -3.70 -21.96 12.70
N TYR A 134 -3.02 -20.83 12.84
CA TYR A 134 -1.91 -20.63 13.77
C TYR A 134 -2.22 -19.67 14.93
N GLY A 135 -3.39 -19.01 14.91
CA GLY A 135 -3.86 -18.10 15.96
C GLY A 135 -3.52 -16.63 15.73
N ASP A 136 -3.51 -15.84 16.80
CA ASP A 136 -3.47 -14.37 16.73
C ASP A 136 -2.14 -13.78 16.27
N ILE A 137 -1.01 -14.45 16.54
CA ILE A 137 0.33 -13.98 16.17
C ILE A 137 1.01 -15.03 15.32
N VAL A 138 1.24 -14.70 14.05
CA VAL A 138 1.75 -15.64 13.05
C VAL A 138 3.03 -15.13 12.43
N ARG A 139 4.05 -15.99 12.39
CA ARG A 139 5.29 -15.75 11.64
C ARG A 139 5.06 -16.01 10.15
N ILE A 140 5.08 -14.93 9.36
CA ILE A 140 4.86 -14.96 7.90
C ILE A 140 6.16 -14.83 7.09
N GLY A 141 7.25 -14.40 7.74
CA GLY A 141 8.58 -14.32 7.15
C GLY A 141 9.68 -14.56 8.19
N PRO A 142 10.97 -14.59 7.80
CA PRO A 142 12.05 -14.87 8.73
C PRO A 142 12.10 -13.90 9.89
N THR A 143 11.77 -12.62 9.65
CA THR A 143 11.79 -11.51 10.61
C THR A 143 10.43 -10.82 10.76
N GLU A 144 9.35 -11.44 10.27
CA GLU A 144 8.05 -10.79 10.08
C GLU A 144 6.92 -11.53 10.81
N LEU A 145 6.11 -10.79 11.57
CA LEU A 145 4.91 -11.29 12.25
C LEU A 145 3.66 -10.54 11.76
N SER A 146 2.60 -11.30 11.49
CA SER A 146 1.24 -10.78 11.34
C SER A 146 0.49 -10.91 12.68
N ILE A 147 -0.23 -9.87 13.09
CA ILE A 147 -0.86 -9.78 14.42
C ILE A 147 -2.35 -9.46 14.27
N ASN A 148 -3.20 -10.46 14.45
CA ASN A 148 -4.66 -10.36 14.52
C ASN A 148 -5.13 -10.35 15.99
N ASN A 149 -4.76 -9.30 16.72
CA ASN A 149 -5.26 -9.05 18.08
C ASN A 149 -5.60 -7.54 18.21
N PRO A 150 -6.83 -7.17 18.59
CA PRO A 150 -7.26 -5.76 18.65
C PRO A 150 -6.42 -4.93 19.63
N LYS A 151 -5.90 -5.55 20.71
CA LYS A 151 -5.00 -4.88 21.68
C LYS A 151 -3.63 -4.54 21.09
N ALA A 152 -3.29 -5.01 19.89
CA ALA A 152 -2.08 -4.63 19.18
C ALA A 152 -2.18 -3.22 18.56
N ILE A 153 -3.38 -2.72 18.30
CA ILE A 153 -3.59 -1.45 17.58
C ILE A 153 -2.95 -0.28 18.36
N VAL A 154 -3.20 -0.17 19.66
CA VAL A 154 -2.68 0.94 20.47
C VAL A 154 -1.14 0.89 20.63
N PRO A 155 -0.51 -0.23 21.04
CA PRO A 155 0.94 -0.33 21.14
C PRO A 155 1.69 -0.11 19.82
N ILE A 156 1.08 -0.50 18.68
CA ILE A 156 1.73 -0.41 17.36
C ILE A 156 1.48 0.94 16.69
N HIS A 157 0.26 1.49 16.77
CA HIS A 157 -0.16 2.61 15.93
C HIS A 157 -0.47 3.91 16.68
N SER A 158 -0.62 3.92 18.01
CA SER A 158 -0.96 5.15 18.74
C SER A 158 0.08 6.27 18.58
N ASN A 159 -0.30 7.51 18.94
CA ASN A 159 0.61 8.66 18.92
C ASN A 159 1.88 8.46 19.77
N ARG A 160 1.79 7.64 20.83
CA ARG A 160 2.89 7.31 21.75
C ARG A 160 3.58 5.99 21.41
N SER A 161 3.19 5.32 20.32
CA SER A 161 3.79 4.06 19.90
C SER A 161 5.31 4.20 19.76
N PRO A 162 6.09 3.29 20.37
CA PRO A 162 7.54 3.27 20.18
C PRO A 162 7.92 2.74 18.80
N CYS A 163 7.01 2.04 18.09
CA CYS A 163 7.28 1.48 16.77
C CYS A 163 7.61 2.55 15.72
N THR A 164 8.46 2.19 14.77
CA THR A 164 8.78 3.00 13.59
C THR A 164 8.18 2.36 12.34
N LYS A 165 8.21 3.06 11.21
CA LYS A 165 7.89 2.48 9.90
C LYS A 165 8.97 1.46 9.50
N GLY A 166 8.55 0.31 8.99
CA GLY A 166 9.46 -0.77 8.58
C GLY A 166 10.22 -0.50 7.28
N PRO A 167 11.08 -1.44 6.84
CA PRO A 167 11.90 -1.29 5.63
C PRO A 167 11.11 -1.08 4.32
N TRP A 168 9.85 -1.53 4.23
CA TRP A 168 8.98 -1.38 3.04
C TRP A 168 8.88 0.06 2.56
N TYR A 169 8.93 1.02 3.48
CA TYR A 169 8.89 2.44 3.16
C TYR A 169 10.15 2.96 2.44
N GLY A 170 11.16 2.10 2.19
CA GLY A 170 12.29 2.37 1.30
C GLY A 170 12.04 2.03 -0.18
N VAL A 171 10.86 1.51 -0.55
CA VAL A 171 10.57 0.99 -1.90
C VAL A 171 10.79 2.03 -3.01
N LEU A 172 10.51 3.32 -2.75
CA LEU A 172 10.71 4.41 -3.73
C LEU A 172 12.05 5.13 -3.61
N HIS A 173 12.98 4.68 -2.76
CA HIS A 173 14.30 5.28 -2.61
C HIS A 173 14.98 5.60 -3.97
N PRO A 174 15.52 6.81 -4.17
CA PRO A 174 15.74 7.90 -3.19
C PRO A 174 14.58 8.91 -3.00
N MET A 175 13.43 8.72 -3.64
CA MET A 175 12.28 9.62 -3.45
C MET A 175 11.51 9.28 -2.17
N TYR A 176 11.30 10.28 -1.31
CA TYR A 176 10.57 10.13 -0.05
C TYR A 176 9.41 11.13 0.06
N SER A 177 8.21 10.63 -0.25
CA SER A 177 6.97 11.31 0.13
C SER A 177 6.75 11.23 1.65
N LEU A 178 5.83 12.03 2.19
CA LEU A 178 5.45 12.02 3.60
C LEU A 178 5.13 10.60 4.10
N GLN A 179 4.40 9.81 3.31
CA GLN A 179 4.05 8.43 3.64
C GLN A 179 5.29 7.55 3.83
N LEU A 180 6.39 7.82 3.12
CA LEU A 180 7.62 7.04 3.15
C LEU A 180 8.60 7.49 4.24
N VAL A 181 8.42 8.67 4.84
CA VAL A 181 9.30 9.16 5.91
C VAL A 181 9.22 8.27 7.14
N ARG A 182 10.34 7.62 7.47
CA ARG A 182 10.47 6.70 8.61
C ARG A 182 10.89 7.39 9.90
N ASP A 183 11.69 8.46 9.80
CA ASP A 183 12.06 9.27 10.95
C ASP A 183 10.83 9.97 11.53
N LYS A 184 10.65 9.83 12.85
CA LYS A 184 9.44 10.33 13.53
C LYS A 184 9.43 11.86 13.59
N GLN A 185 10.59 12.50 13.69
CA GLN A 185 10.68 13.95 13.84
C GLN A 185 10.49 14.62 12.49
N GLU A 186 11.20 14.16 11.46
CA GLU A 186 11.05 14.63 10.08
C GLU A 186 9.59 14.49 9.62
N HIS A 187 8.97 13.33 9.86
CA HIS A 187 7.56 13.13 9.53
C HIS A 187 6.67 14.14 10.26
N SER A 188 6.90 14.37 11.56
CA SER A 188 6.07 15.30 12.34
C SER A 188 6.22 16.75 11.87
N VAL A 189 7.39 17.14 11.34
CA VAL A 189 7.61 18.45 10.75
C VAL A 189 6.87 18.56 9.41
N ARG A 190 7.14 17.65 8.46
CA ARG A 190 6.53 17.66 7.12
C ARG A 190 5.01 17.47 7.15
N ARG A 191 4.49 16.71 8.12
CA ARG A 191 3.04 16.46 8.28
C ARG A 191 2.23 17.74 8.50
N LYS A 192 2.83 18.82 9.03
CA LYS A 192 2.12 20.07 9.30
C LYS A 192 1.53 20.72 8.04
N ALA A 193 2.29 20.71 6.94
CA ALA A 193 1.83 21.25 5.66
C ALA A 193 0.61 20.46 5.13
N TRP A 194 0.68 19.14 5.25
CA TRP A 194 -0.41 18.24 4.90
C TRP A 194 -1.64 18.45 5.78
N ASP A 195 -1.49 18.55 7.11
CA ASP A 195 -2.63 18.80 8.01
C ASP A 195 -3.33 20.13 7.71
N ARG A 196 -2.61 21.16 7.25
CA ARG A 196 -3.21 22.41 6.76
C ARG A 196 -4.02 22.20 5.48
N GLY A 197 -3.44 21.49 4.51
CA GLY A 197 -4.10 21.18 3.23
C GLY A 197 -5.31 20.27 3.35
N PHE A 198 -5.47 19.54 4.45
CA PHE A 198 -6.64 18.71 4.73
C PHE A 198 -7.50 19.23 5.89
N SER A 199 -7.30 20.49 6.29
CA SER A 199 -8.15 21.16 7.29
C SER A 199 -9.56 21.41 6.75
N SER A 200 -10.56 21.51 7.64
CA SER A 200 -11.94 21.83 7.24
C SER A 200 -12.06 23.14 6.46
N LYS A 201 -11.12 24.07 6.62
CA LYS A 201 -11.06 25.30 5.82
C LYS A 201 -10.63 25.01 4.39
N ALA A 202 -9.55 24.26 4.20
CA ALA A 202 -9.03 23.91 2.88
C ALA A 202 -10.03 23.03 2.10
N LEU A 203 -10.70 22.10 2.77
CA LEU A 203 -11.68 21.22 2.12
C LEU A 203 -12.84 21.97 1.46
N ARG A 204 -13.29 23.10 2.03
CA ARG A 204 -14.32 23.95 1.40
C ARG A 204 -13.86 24.53 0.06
N ASP A 205 -12.57 24.79 -0.09
CA ASP A 205 -12.01 25.22 -1.38
C ASP A 205 -11.93 24.06 -2.40
N TYR A 206 -12.17 22.81 -1.99
CA TYR A 206 -12.12 21.63 -2.85
C TYR A 206 -13.51 21.10 -3.23
N GLU A 207 -14.54 21.42 -2.44
CA GLU A 207 -15.93 20.99 -2.65
C GLU A 207 -16.41 21.21 -4.09
N PHE A 208 -16.16 22.40 -4.66
CA PHE A 208 -16.57 22.70 -6.03
C PHE A 208 -15.91 21.79 -7.07
N ARG A 209 -14.66 21.36 -6.85
CA ARG A 209 -13.94 20.43 -7.75
C ARG A 209 -14.61 19.07 -7.69
N VAL A 210 -14.87 18.57 -6.47
CA VAL A 210 -15.57 17.30 -6.24
C VAL A 210 -16.95 17.32 -6.90
N ALA A 211 -17.72 18.40 -6.72
CA ALA A 211 -19.03 18.56 -7.35
C ALA A 211 -18.95 18.55 -8.88
N ASN A 212 -18.00 19.30 -9.45
CA ASN A 212 -17.80 19.38 -10.90
C ASN A 212 -17.45 18.02 -11.54
N TYR A 213 -16.53 17.26 -10.96
CA TYR A 213 -16.19 15.93 -11.47
C TYR A 213 -17.30 14.90 -11.21
N THR A 214 -18.08 15.08 -10.14
CA THR A 214 -19.25 14.22 -9.88
C THR A 214 -20.32 14.44 -10.96
N ASN A 215 -20.57 15.69 -11.36
CA ASN A 215 -21.49 15.99 -12.45
C ASN A 215 -21.03 15.38 -13.78
N GLN A 216 -19.74 15.45 -14.10
CA GLN A 216 -19.19 14.79 -15.29
C GLN A 216 -19.38 13.26 -15.26
N LEU A 217 -19.22 12.63 -14.09
CA LEU A 217 -19.52 11.20 -13.94
C LEU A 217 -21.01 10.91 -14.13
N LEU A 218 -21.90 11.74 -13.56
CA LEU A 218 -23.35 11.60 -13.73
C LEU A 218 -23.78 11.74 -15.20
N ASP A 219 -23.17 12.67 -15.95
CA ASP A 219 -23.42 12.83 -17.39
C ASP A 219 -23.11 11.54 -18.15
N GLN A 220 -22.03 10.85 -17.78
CA GLN A 220 -21.63 9.58 -18.37
C GLN A 220 -22.57 8.44 -17.99
N ILE A 221 -23.03 8.40 -16.73
CA ILE A 221 -24.05 7.45 -16.28
C ILE A 221 -25.37 7.67 -17.05
N GLU A 222 -25.82 8.92 -17.21
CA GLU A 222 -27.05 9.24 -17.94
C GLU A 222 -26.96 8.85 -19.42
N ALA A 223 -25.80 9.07 -20.06
CA ALA A 223 -25.55 8.70 -21.45
C ALA A 223 -25.60 7.17 -21.68
N HIS A 224 -25.30 6.38 -20.64
CA HIS A 224 -25.26 4.92 -20.69
C HIS A 224 -26.39 4.24 -19.91
N LYS A 225 -27.41 5.00 -19.47
CA LYS A 225 -28.52 4.46 -18.67
C LYS A 225 -29.18 3.25 -19.32
N GLY A 226 -29.57 2.28 -18.50
CA GLY A 226 -30.18 1.02 -18.94
C GLY A 226 -29.23 0.06 -19.68
N LYS A 227 -27.94 0.39 -19.81
CA LYS A 227 -26.92 -0.48 -20.41
C LYS A 227 -25.89 -0.91 -19.36
N PRO A 228 -25.19 -2.04 -19.57
CA PRO A 228 -24.03 -2.41 -18.76
C PRO A 228 -23.00 -1.27 -18.72
N PHE A 229 -22.53 -0.96 -17.52
CA PHE A 229 -21.60 0.11 -17.23
C PHE A 229 -20.58 -0.36 -16.20
N ASN A 230 -19.30 -0.43 -16.59
CA ASN A 230 -18.20 -0.79 -15.71
C ASN A 230 -17.91 0.31 -14.68
N ILE A 231 -18.65 0.32 -13.57
CA ILE A 231 -18.56 1.39 -12.57
C ILE A 231 -17.19 1.45 -11.90
N ALA A 232 -16.45 0.33 -11.85
CA ALA A 232 -15.11 0.29 -11.27
C ALA A 232 -14.12 1.17 -12.05
N ASP A 233 -14.13 1.10 -13.38
CA ASP A 233 -13.27 1.94 -14.23
C ASP A 233 -13.70 3.41 -14.14
N TRP A 234 -15.00 3.70 -14.15
CA TRP A 234 -15.51 5.06 -14.06
C TRP A 234 -15.25 5.74 -12.71
N PHE A 235 -15.27 4.98 -11.61
CA PHE A 235 -14.84 5.50 -10.30
C PHE A 235 -13.32 5.73 -10.24
N ASN A 236 -12.53 4.92 -10.94
CA ASN A 236 -11.11 5.24 -11.14
C ASN A 236 -10.96 6.54 -11.94
N PHE A 237 -11.66 6.71 -13.07
CA PHE A 237 -11.60 7.95 -13.86
C PHE A 237 -11.97 9.17 -13.02
N TYR A 238 -13.06 9.07 -12.27
CA TYR A 238 -13.51 10.10 -11.35
C TYR A 238 -12.44 10.50 -10.35
N SER A 239 -11.96 9.55 -9.55
CA SER A 239 -11.03 9.85 -8.46
C SER A 239 -9.67 10.31 -8.97
N PHE A 240 -9.17 9.77 -10.08
CA PHE A 240 -7.92 10.24 -10.68
C PHE A 240 -8.04 11.63 -11.29
N ASP A 241 -9.16 11.98 -11.91
CA ASP A 241 -9.35 13.34 -12.42
C ASP A 241 -9.48 14.36 -11.29
N VAL A 242 -10.21 14.02 -10.21
CA VAL A 242 -10.29 14.85 -9.00
C VAL A 242 -8.90 15.06 -8.40
N MET A 243 -8.14 13.99 -8.18
CA MET A 243 -6.84 14.09 -7.54
C MET A 243 -5.75 14.65 -8.46
N GLY A 244 -5.88 14.48 -9.79
CA GLY A 244 -5.04 15.17 -10.77
C GLY A 244 -5.20 16.68 -10.67
N ASP A 245 -6.44 17.17 -10.54
CA ASP A 245 -6.72 18.59 -10.28
C ASP A 245 -6.13 19.03 -8.94
N LEU A 246 -6.35 18.26 -7.87
CA LEU A 246 -5.87 18.62 -6.53
C LEU A 246 -4.35 18.55 -6.35
N ALA A 247 -3.64 17.80 -7.20
CA ALA A 247 -2.19 17.66 -7.15
C ALA A 247 -1.45 18.52 -8.19
N PHE A 248 -1.94 18.55 -9.42
CA PHE A 248 -1.28 19.17 -10.58
C PHE A 248 -2.07 20.35 -11.16
N GLY A 249 -3.22 20.72 -10.58
CA GLY A 249 -4.10 21.76 -11.13
C GLY A 249 -4.71 21.38 -12.48
N LYS A 250 -4.72 20.08 -12.84
CA LYS A 250 -5.13 19.58 -14.15
C LYS A 250 -5.83 18.23 -14.07
N THR A 251 -6.90 18.09 -14.84
CA THR A 251 -7.56 16.80 -15.11
C THR A 251 -6.72 15.93 -16.06
N PHE A 252 -6.85 14.60 -15.96
CA PHE A 252 -6.32 13.67 -16.96
C PHE A 252 -7.30 13.45 -18.12
N GLY A 253 -8.51 14.01 -18.06
CA GLY A 253 -9.53 13.92 -19.10
C GLY A 253 -10.28 12.59 -19.15
N MET A 254 -10.05 11.70 -18.18
CA MET A 254 -10.55 10.32 -18.25
C MET A 254 -12.07 10.23 -18.16
N LEU A 255 -12.72 11.08 -17.36
CA LEU A 255 -14.18 11.16 -17.28
C LEU A 255 -14.82 11.64 -18.58
N LYS A 256 -14.16 12.50 -19.33
CA LYS A 256 -14.70 13.02 -20.60
C LYS A 256 -14.51 12.03 -21.73
N GLU A 257 -13.33 11.42 -21.78
CA GLU A 257 -12.94 10.54 -22.89
C GLU A 257 -13.38 9.09 -22.69
N GLY A 258 -13.59 8.65 -21.44
CA GLY A 258 -13.87 7.25 -21.11
C GLY A 258 -12.66 6.32 -21.35
N ILE A 259 -11.44 6.86 -21.36
CA ILE A 259 -10.21 6.14 -21.71
C ILE A 259 -9.19 6.24 -20.57
N LYS A 260 -8.50 5.13 -20.27
CA LYS A 260 -7.44 5.05 -19.25
C LYS A 260 -6.24 5.92 -19.64
N HIS A 261 -5.92 6.93 -18.84
CA HIS A 261 -4.72 7.75 -19.03
C HIS A 261 -3.44 6.95 -18.71
N TYR A 262 -2.33 7.26 -19.39
CA TYR A 262 -1.02 6.61 -19.21
C TYR A 262 -0.55 6.57 -17.75
N PHE A 263 -0.84 7.62 -16.98
CA PHE A 263 -0.48 7.71 -15.56
C PHE A 263 -1.12 6.58 -14.75
N MET A 264 -2.43 6.37 -14.90
CA MET A 264 -3.17 5.34 -14.17
C MET A 264 -2.68 3.94 -14.54
N THR A 265 -2.53 3.64 -15.83
CA THR A 265 -2.03 2.35 -16.31
C THR A 265 -0.63 2.03 -15.76
N SER A 266 0.27 3.02 -15.77
CA SER A 266 1.62 2.87 -15.24
C SER A 266 1.60 2.66 -13.72
N LEU A 267 0.79 3.45 -13.01
CA LEU A 267 0.66 3.36 -11.55
C LEU A 267 0.14 1.99 -11.11
N HIS A 268 -0.94 1.49 -11.71
CA HIS A 268 -1.50 0.18 -11.36
C HIS A 268 -0.53 -0.96 -11.65
N THR A 269 0.26 -0.85 -12.73
CA THR A 269 1.33 -1.80 -13.04
C THR A 269 2.42 -1.79 -11.96
N ASP A 270 2.87 -0.61 -11.54
CA ASP A 270 3.89 -0.45 -10.50
C ASP A 270 3.38 -0.92 -9.13
N MET A 271 2.12 -0.64 -8.78
CA MET A 271 1.49 -1.10 -7.54
C MET A 271 1.35 -2.62 -7.52
N GLN A 272 0.95 -3.26 -8.62
CA GLN A 272 0.91 -4.72 -8.70
C GLN A 272 2.29 -5.35 -8.48
N ALA A 273 3.35 -4.76 -9.06
CA ALA A 273 4.72 -5.20 -8.82
C ALA A 273 5.15 -5.00 -7.35
N ILE A 274 4.78 -3.87 -6.75
CA ILE A 274 5.04 -3.56 -5.33
C ILE A 274 4.32 -4.54 -4.40
N GLY A 275 3.04 -4.83 -4.61
CA GLY A 275 2.30 -5.82 -3.84
C GLY A 275 2.89 -7.21 -3.95
N SER A 276 3.22 -7.63 -5.18
CA SER A 276 3.81 -8.93 -5.50
C SER A 276 5.14 -9.20 -4.79
N PHE A 277 6.00 -8.17 -4.70
CA PHE A 277 7.35 -8.29 -4.15
C PHE A 277 7.55 -7.49 -2.85
N SER A 278 6.47 -7.16 -2.14
CA SER A 278 6.45 -6.34 -0.92
C SER A 278 7.35 -6.88 0.20
N HIS A 279 7.54 -8.21 0.26
CA HIS A 279 8.42 -8.90 1.22
C HIS A 279 9.84 -9.16 0.67
N MET A 280 10.17 -8.70 -0.54
CA MET A 280 11.46 -8.89 -1.22
C MET A 280 12.02 -7.56 -1.71
N LEU A 281 12.13 -6.59 -0.78
CA LEU A 281 12.50 -5.21 -1.11
C LEU A 281 13.87 -5.06 -1.77
N TRP A 282 14.78 -5.99 -1.49
CA TRP A 282 16.10 -6.09 -2.13
C TRP A 282 16.04 -6.21 -3.67
N LEU A 283 14.90 -6.61 -4.26
CA LEU A 283 14.71 -6.66 -5.72
C LEU A 283 14.58 -5.26 -6.35
N PHE A 284 14.01 -4.28 -5.65
CA PHE A 284 13.70 -2.97 -6.25
C PHE A 284 14.95 -2.19 -6.68
N PRO A 285 16.07 -2.16 -5.92
CA PRO A 285 17.31 -1.57 -6.41
C PRO A 285 17.83 -2.25 -7.68
N ILE A 286 17.65 -3.57 -7.84
CA ILE A 286 18.03 -4.29 -9.05
C ILE A 286 17.17 -3.83 -10.23
N PHE A 287 15.84 -3.77 -10.04
CA PHE A 287 14.92 -3.28 -11.06
C PHE A 287 15.25 -1.85 -11.48
N LYS A 288 15.51 -0.95 -10.52
CA LYS A 288 15.86 0.46 -10.79
C LYS A 288 17.22 0.65 -11.44
N ASN A 289 18.23 -0.16 -11.12
CA ASN A 289 19.57 0.01 -11.69
C ASN A 289 19.78 -0.77 -13.00
N THR A 290 18.84 -1.64 -13.39
CA THR A 290 18.90 -2.38 -14.65
C THR A 290 18.19 -1.58 -15.75
N PRO A 291 18.88 -1.09 -16.81
CA PRO A 291 18.30 -0.16 -17.78
C PRO A 291 17.01 -0.65 -18.45
N ILE A 292 16.93 -1.93 -18.81
CA ILE A 292 15.77 -2.53 -19.48
C ILE A 292 14.56 -2.58 -18.52
N LEU A 293 14.78 -2.99 -17.26
CA LEU A 293 13.71 -3.11 -16.26
C LEU A 293 13.23 -1.74 -15.77
N ASN A 294 14.10 -0.72 -15.76
CA ASN A 294 13.77 0.61 -15.28
C ASN A 294 13.22 1.57 -16.36
N ALA A 295 13.14 1.15 -17.62
CA ALA A 295 12.78 2.06 -18.73
C ALA A 295 11.41 2.72 -18.52
N ASN A 296 10.39 1.92 -18.19
CA ASN A 296 9.03 2.41 -17.95
C ASN A 296 8.95 3.28 -16.69
N ASN A 297 9.56 2.85 -15.58
CA ASN A 297 9.59 3.62 -14.34
C ASN A 297 10.31 4.97 -14.53
N LYS A 298 11.42 5.04 -15.29
CA LYS A 298 12.06 6.33 -15.65
C LYS A 298 11.13 7.24 -16.45
N ARG A 299 10.42 6.69 -17.44
CA ARG A 299 9.44 7.45 -18.23
C ARG A 299 8.30 7.98 -17.36
N PHE A 300 7.80 7.14 -16.45
CA PHE A 300 6.76 7.50 -15.49
C PHE A 300 7.22 8.64 -14.56
N TRP A 301 8.38 8.52 -13.92
CA TRP A 301 8.88 9.59 -13.06
C TRP A 301 9.19 10.87 -13.82
N LYS A 302 9.70 10.78 -15.06
CA LYS A 302 9.87 11.98 -15.91
C LYS A 302 8.54 12.67 -16.19
N PHE A 303 7.46 11.92 -16.41
CA PHE A 303 6.12 12.49 -16.53
C PHE A 303 5.72 13.18 -15.22
N VAL A 304 5.82 12.51 -14.07
CA VAL A 304 5.46 13.08 -12.76
C VAL A 304 6.22 14.37 -12.49
N THR A 305 7.55 14.39 -12.65
CA THR A 305 8.35 15.60 -12.41
C THR A 305 7.94 16.72 -13.37
N SER A 306 7.65 16.41 -14.64
CA SER A 306 7.20 17.43 -15.59
C SER A 306 5.85 18.05 -15.22
N GLN A 307 4.92 17.26 -14.67
CA GLN A 307 3.64 17.79 -14.18
C GLN A 307 3.83 18.70 -12.98
N VAL A 308 4.74 18.34 -12.06
CA VAL A 308 5.06 19.19 -10.90
C VAL A 308 5.73 20.48 -11.34
N ASP A 309 6.73 20.41 -12.23
CA ASP A 309 7.44 21.59 -12.72
C ASP A 309 6.47 22.55 -13.43
N GLU A 310 5.54 22.01 -14.24
CA GLU A 310 4.50 22.80 -14.88
C GLU A 310 3.52 23.42 -13.87
N ARG A 311 3.11 22.66 -12.84
CA ARG A 311 2.24 23.15 -11.77
C ARG A 311 2.90 24.24 -10.92
N ILE A 312 4.23 24.20 -10.75
CA ILE A 312 4.99 25.27 -10.08
C ILE A 312 4.97 26.54 -10.95
N ALA A 313 5.12 26.41 -12.27
CA ALA A 313 5.09 27.54 -13.19
C ALA A 313 3.69 28.15 -13.38
N ASN A 314 2.63 27.38 -13.12
CA ASN A 314 1.24 27.80 -13.32
C ASN A 314 0.42 27.64 -12.01
N PRO A 315 0.45 28.64 -11.12
CA PRO A 315 -0.37 28.64 -9.91
C PRO A 315 -1.88 28.66 -10.25
N PRO A 316 -2.73 27.86 -9.57
CA PRO A 316 -4.16 27.86 -9.79
C PRO A 316 -4.82 29.05 -9.11
N ASP A 317 -5.97 29.48 -9.63
CA ASP A 317 -6.77 30.58 -9.07
C ASP A 317 -7.27 30.28 -7.64
N ARG A 318 -7.56 29.01 -7.36
CA ARG A 318 -7.97 28.53 -6.04
C ARG A 318 -6.95 27.52 -5.51
N PRO A 319 -6.57 27.59 -4.22
CA PRO A 319 -5.68 26.60 -3.62
C PRO A 319 -6.16 25.17 -3.89
N ASP A 320 -5.20 24.28 -4.11
CA ASP A 320 -5.37 22.83 -4.16
C ASP A 320 -4.56 22.18 -3.01
N VAL A 321 -4.43 20.86 -2.97
CA VAL A 321 -3.66 20.19 -1.90
C VAL A 321 -2.16 20.50 -2.07
N PHE A 322 -1.68 20.50 -3.30
CA PHE A 322 -0.27 20.73 -3.60
C PHE A 322 0.19 22.15 -3.25
N SER A 323 -0.67 23.16 -3.30
CA SER A 323 -0.38 24.54 -2.87
C SER A 323 0.22 24.59 -1.45
N TRP A 324 -0.31 23.80 -0.51
CA TRP A 324 0.17 23.78 0.87
C TRP A 324 1.52 23.10 1.05
N VAL A 325 1.78 22.04 0.28
CA VAL A 325 3.07 21.34 0.26
C VAL A 325 4.13 22.22 -0.42
N LEU A 326 3.76 22.89 -1.51
CA LEU A 326 4.63 23.80 -2.25
C LEU A 326 5.02 25.02 -1.41
N GLU A 327 4.07 25.59 -0.64
CA GLU A 327 4.35 26.69 0.29
C GLU A 327 5.42 26.31 1.33
N ASP A 328 5.31 25.10 1.92
CA ASP A 328 6.29 24.59 2.89
C ASP A 328 7.67 24.39 2.25
N TYR A 329 7.71 23.86 1.02
CA TYR A 329 8.95 23.74 0.25
C TYR A 329 9.58 25.10 -0.06
N GLN A 330 8.78 26.09 -0.47
CA GLN A 330 9.25 27.45 -0.78
C GLN A 330 9.74 28.21 0.46
N ALA A 331 9.30 27.83 1.66
CA ALA A 331 9.81 28.38 2.91
C ALA A 331 11.24 27.90 3.24
N ILE A 332 11.75 26.87 2.56
CA ILE A 332 13.13 26.38 2.73
C ILE A 332 14.11 27.37 2.08
N LYS A 333 14.94 28.03 2.89
CA LYS A 333 15.88 29.08 2.41
C LYS A 333 16.86 28.60 1.32
N LYS A 334 17.31 27.35 1.40
CA LYS A 334 18.26 26.74 0.47
C LYS A 334 17.88 25.25 0.29
N PRO A 335 16.91 24.94 -0.59
CA PRO A 335 16.47 23.56 -0.79
C PRO A 335 17.61 22.74 -1.38
N THR A 336 17.81 21.54 -0.84
CA THR A 336 18.72 20.53 -1.37
C THR A 336 18.05 19.75 -2.50
N TRP A 337 18.85 18.98 -3.26
CA TRP A 337 18.28 18.05 -4.24
C TRP A 337 17.31 17.04 -3.62
N GLN A 338 17.56 16.60 -2.38
CA GLN A 338 16.66 15.69 -1.69
C GLN A 338 15.33 16.36 -1.34
N ASP A 339 15.32 17.65 -1.01
CA ASP A 339 14.08 18.41 -0.78
C ASP A 339 13.23 18.46 -2.05
N THR A 340 13.85 18.65 -3.21
CA THR A 340 13.16 18.61 -4.51
C THR A 340 12.61 17.21 -4.83
N LEU A 341 13.39 16.15 -4.59
CA LEU A 341 12.90 14.77 -4.73
C LEU A 341 11.73 14.46 -3.78
N ASN A 342 11.75 15.02 -2.58
CA ASN A 342 10.68 14.89 -1.60
C ASN A 342 9.41 15.59 -2.08
N LEU A 343 9.52 16.79 -2.67
CA LEU A 343 8.39 17.52 -3.27
C LEU A 343 7.74 16.71 -4.42
N TYR A 344 8.54 16.14 -5.33
CA TYR A 344 8.04 15.26 -6.38
C TYR A 344 7.34 14.02 -5.81
N GLY A 345 7.92 13.41 -4.78
CA GLY A 345 7.31 12.30 -4.06
C GLY A 345 5.98 12.68 -3.39
N ASP A 346 5.89 13.88 -2.81
CA ASP A 346 4.66 14.37 -2.18
C ASP A 346 3.56 14.64 -3.19
N ALA A 347 3.87 15.22 -4.34
CA ALA A 347 2.89 15.41 -5.43
C ALA A 347 2.36 14.06 -5.95
N TYR A 348 3.26 13.09 -6.16
CA TYR A 348 2.89 11.71 -6.48
C TYR A 348 1.97 11.10 -5.41
N LEU A 349 2.30 11.29 -4.13
CA LEU A 349 1.52 10.75 -3.01
C LEU A 349 0.09 11.29 -2.96
N ILE A 350 -0.14 12.58 -3.28
CA ILE A 350 -1.49 13.16 -3.32
C ILE A 350 -2.38 12.33 -4.25
N ILE A 351 -1.90 12.02 -5.45
CA ILE A 351 -2.68 11.29 -6.46
C ILE A 351 -2.86 9.83 -6.07
N VAL A 352 -1.77 9.11 -5.78
CA VAL A 352 -1.85 7.67 -5.52
C VAL A 352 -2.70 7.35 -4.29
N ALA A 353 -2.53 8.11 -3.20
CA ALA A 353 -3.27 7.85 -1.98
C ALA A 353 -4.75 8.24 -2.09
N GLY A 354 -5.06 9.33 -2.79
CA GLY A 354 -6.42 9.83 -2.94
C GLY A 354 -7.25 9.06 -3.97
N SER A 355 -6.64 8.68 -5.11
CA SER A 355 -7.40 8.10 -6.22
C SER A 355 -7.82 6.65 -5.96
N ASP A 356 -6.84 5.74 -5.84
CA ASP A 356 -7.09 4.29 -5.76
C ASP A 356 -7.99 3.93 -4.56
N THR A 357 -7.79 4.59 -3.42
CA THR A 357 -8.56 4.26 -2.20
C THR A 357 -10.01 4.76 -2.27
N THR A 358 -10.25 5.95 -2.84
CA THR A 358 -11.60 6.48 -3.07
C THR A 358 -12.34 5.66 -4.13
N ALA A 359 -11.70 5.34 -5.25
CA ALA A 359 -12.27 4.46 -6.28
C ALA A 359 -12.65 3.09 -5.72
N ALA A 360 -11.74 2.48 -4.95
CA ALA A 360 -12.01 1.18 -4.34
C ALA A 360 -13.17 1.22 -3.36
N SER A 361 -13.26 2.28 -2.55
CA SER A 361 -14.33 2.47 -1.57
C SER A 361 -15.69 2.64 -2.24
N LEU A 362 -15.79 3.50 -3.28
CA LEU A 362 -17.01 3.68 -4.07
C LEU A 362 -17.42 2.38 -4.76
N THR A 363 -16.49 1.72 -5.45
CA THR A 363 -16.78 0.48 -6.17
C THR A 363 -17.28 -0.61 -5.22
N CYS A 364 -16.65 -0.79 -4.06
CA CYS A 364 -17.08 -1.81 -3.09
C CYS A 364 -18.39 -1.45 -2.41
N LEU A 365 -18.68 -0.17 -2.18
CA LEU A 365 -19.99 0.27 -1.70
C LEU A 365 -21.09 -0.10 -2.70
N PHE A 366 -20.92 0.26 -3.98
CA PHE A 366 -21.91 -0.05 -5.02
C PHE A 366 -22.01 -1.56 -5.31
N PHE A 367 -20.92 -2.31 -5.16
CA PHE A 367 -20.93 -3.77 -5.21
C PHE A 367 -21.87 -4.37 -4.15
N GLU A 368 -21.76 -3.96 -2.89
CA GLU A 368 -22.63 -4.47 -1.81
C GLU A 368 -24.08 -4.01 -1.99
N LEU A 369 -24.27 -2.73 -2.33
CA LEU A 369 -25.60 -2.15 -2.56
C LEU A 369 -26.36 -2.83 -3.71
N ALA A 370 -25.69 -3.15 -4.82
CA ALA A 370 -26.31 -3.83 -5.97
C ALA A 370 -26.79 -5.26 -5.66
N GLN A 371 -26.27 -5.87 -4.59
CA GLN A 371 -26.67 -7.21 -4.13
C GLN A 371 -27.77 -7.18 -3.07
N LYS A 372 -28.06 -6.01 -2.50
CA LYS A 372 -28.93 -5.86 -1.32
C LYS A 372 -30.03 -4.83 -1.59
N PRO A 373 -31.09 -5.19 -2.35
CA PRO A 373 -32.17 -4.27 -2.69
C PRO A 373 -32.83 -3.61 -1.47
N ASP A 374 -33.00 -4.33 -0.37
CA ASP A 374 -33.61 -3.79 0.85
C ASP A 374 -32.73 -2.71 1.50
N VAL A 375 -31.42 -2.95 1.55
CA VAL A 375 -30.44 -1.98 2.06
C VAL A 375 -30.35 -0.77 1.13
N TYR A 376 -30.34 -1.02 -0.18
CA TYR A 376 -30.38 0.03 -1.20
C TYR A 376 -31.60 0.92 -1.02
N LYS A 377 -32.79 0.31 -0.89
CA LYS A 377 -34.05 1.03 -0.75
C LYS A 377 -34.05 1.93 0.48
N ARG A 378 -33.67 1.39 1.65
CA ARG A 378 -33.57 2.16 2.89
C ARG A 378 -32.59 3.33 2.78
N LEU A 379 -31.44 3.13 2.13
CA LEU A 379 -30.47 4.20 1.89
C LEU A 379 -31.00 5.26 0.93
N SER A 380 -31.68 4.83 -0.13
CA SER A 380 -32.29 5.73 -1.09
C SER A 380 -33.40 6.58 -0.46
N ASP A 381 -34.17 6.03 0.47
CA ASP A 381 -35.22 6.75 1.19
C ASP A 381 -34.63 7.85 2.10
N GLU A 382 -33.59 7.54 2.90
CA GLU A 382 -32.89 8.55 3.72
C GLU A 382 -32.31 9.69 2.86
N ILE A 383 -31.73 9.35 1.70
CA ILE A 383 -31.17 10.33 0.78
C ILE A 383 -32.26 11.18 0.15
N ASP A 384 -33.37 10.59 -0.29
CA ASP A 384 -34.47 11.32 -0.94
C ASP A 384 -35.18 12.27 0.03
N GLU A 385 -35.42 11.82 1.27
CA GLU A 385 -35.97 12.67 2.34
C GLU A 385 -35.09 13.91 2.55
N TYR A 386 -33.76 13.73 2.59
CA TYR A 386 -32.83 14.82 2.75
C TYR A 386 -32.81 15.77 1.54
N PHE A 387 -32.79 15.23 0.32
CA PHE A 387 -32.76 16.03 -0.92
C PHE A 387 -34.07 16.78 -1.19
N ALA A 388 -35.21 16.30 -0.66
CA ALA A 388 -36.48 17.01 -0.75
C ALA A 388 -36.44 18.38 -0.06
N GLU A 389 -35.68 18.48 1.04
CA GLU A 389 -35.45 19.74 1.77
C GLU A 389 -34.21 20.50 1.29
N HIS A 390 -33.25 19.80 0.66
CA HIS A 390 -31.94 20.34 0.27
C HIS A 390 -31.58 19.98 -1.18
N PRO A 391 -32.16 20.66 -2.20
CA PRO A 391 -31.93 20.35 -3.61
C PRO A 391 -30.46 20.46 -4.05
N GLU A 392 -29.71 21.37 -3.41
CA GLU A 392 -28.26 21.54 -3.58
C GLU A 392 -27.56 21.25 -2.25
N PRO A 393 -27.29 19.97 -1.94
CA PRO A 393 -26.79 19.60 -0.63
C PRO A 393 -25.34 20.02 -0.44
N GLU A 394 -25.05 20.70 0.67
CA GLU A 394 -23.68 20.92 1.10
C GLU A 394 -22.99 19.59 1.44
N HIS A 395 -21.74 19.44 1.02
CA HIS A 395 -20.94 18.25 1.29
C HIS A 395 -20.87 17.91 2.79
N SER A 396 -20.74 18.93 3.63
CA SER A 396 -20.62 18.77 5.08
C SER A 396 -21.89 18.20 5.71
N ALA A 397 -23.05 18.49 5.15
CA ALA A 397 -24.34 18.05 5.68
C ALA A 397 -24.61 16.57 5.39
N LEU A 398 -24.12 16.03 4.27
CA LEU A 398 -24.19 14.59 3.96
C LEU A 398 -23.49 13.72 5.01
N SER A 399 -22.50 14.26 5.74
CA SER A 399 -21.83 13.53 6.83
C SER A 399 -22.74 13.24 8.02
N LYS A 400 -23.92 13.87 8.09
CA LYS A 400 -24.91 13.72 9.15
C LYS A 400 -25.98 12.68 8.84
N LEU A 401 -25.99 12.11 7.63
CA LEU A 401 -26.91 11.04 7.25
C LEU A 401 -26.44 9.71 7.85
N PRO A 402 -27.09 9.20 8.91
CA PRO A 402 -26.56 8.09 9.69
C PRO A 402 -26.51 6.79 8.90
N TYR A 403 -27.49 6.50 8.04
CA TYR A 403 -27.51 5.26 7.28
C TYR A 403 -26.53 5.28 6.10
N LEU A 404 -26.37 6.41 5.41
CA LEU A 404 -25.29 6.61 4.43
C LEU A 404 -23.91 6.35 5.06
N GLN A 405 -23.65 6.93 6.23
CA GLN A 405 -22.39 6.72 6.94
C GLN A 405 -22.20 5.24 7.34
N ALA A 406 -23.25 4.60 7.84
CA ALA A 406 -23.23 3.19 8.22
C ALA A 406 -22.92 2.27 7.03
N CYS A 407 -23.51 2.53 5.85
CA CYS A 407 -23.22 1.79 4.62
C CYS A 407 -21.76 1.95 4.17
N ILE A 408 -21.22 3.18 4.25
CA ILE A 408 -19.81 3.46 3.93
C ILE A 408 -18.87 2.73 4.90
N ASP A 409 -19.13 2.82 6.20
CA ASP A 409 -18.30 2.17 7.22
C ASP A 409 -18.35 0.65 7.11
N GLU A 410 -19.51 0.05 6.84
CA GLU A 410 -19.63 -1.39 6.62
C GLU A 410 -18.93 -1.84 5.33
N ALA A 411 -18.97 -1.02 4.27
CA ALA A 411 -18.24 -1.29 3.03
C ALA A 411 -16.73 -1.24 3.26
N LEU A 412 -16.23 -0.28 4.04
CA LEU A 412 -14.82 -0.18 4.42
C LEU A 412 -14.38 -1.31 5.38
N ARG A 413 -15.30 -1.83 6.20
CA ARG A 413 -15.04 -2.98 7.08
C ARG A 413 -14.86 -4.26 6.26
N LEU A 414 -15.78 -4.51 5.32
CA LEU A 414 -15.69 -5.69 4.44
C LEU A 414 -14.60 -5.54 3.39
N HIS A 415 -14.40 -4.37 2.81
CA HIS A 415 -13.47 -4.20 1.69
C HIS A 415 -12.47 -3.06 1.98
N PRO A 416 -11.60 -3.24 2.99
CA PRO A 416 -10.62 -2.21 3.32
C PRO A 416 -9.68 -2.00 2.13
N PRO A 417 -9.51 -0.76 1.63
CA PRO A 417 -8.65 -0.49 0.47
C PRO A 417 -7.18 -0.89 0.65
N VAL A 418 -6.70 -1.00 1.89
CA VAL A 418 -5.34 -1.48 2.24
C VAL A 418 -5.49 -2.72 3.12
N PRO A 419 -5.76 -3.91 2.54
CA PRO A 419 -6.27 -5.08 3.28
C PRO A 419 -5.19 -5.81 4.10
N SER A 420 -3.94 -5.80 3.63
CA SER A 420 -2.81 -6.48 4.29
C SER A 420 -2.21 -5.71 5.47
N GLY A 421 -2.69 -4.48 5.74
CA GLY A 421 -2.17 -3.62 6.79
C GLY A 421 -0.83 -2.97 6.43
N VAL A 422 -0.29 -2.17 7.36
CA VAL A 422 0.92 -1.36 7.13
C VAL A 422 2.09 -1.79 8.01
N GLN A 423 3.27 -1.88 7.41
CA GLN A 423 4.46 -2.39 8.08
C GLN A 423 4.94 -1.46 9.21
N ARG A 424 5.18 -2.03 10.39
CA ARG A 424 5.87 -1.36 11.49
C ARG A 424 7.05 -2.19 11.94
N MET A 425 7.94 -1.57 12.70
CA MET A 425 9.05 -2.22 13.33
C MET A 425 9.03 -1.94 14.82
N THR A 426 9.12 -3.00 15.62
CA THR A 426 9.23 -2.90 17.09
C THR A 426 10.50 -2.13 17.46
N PRO A 427 10.52 -1.38 18.57
CA PRO A 427 11.74 -0.74 19.05
C PRO A 427 12.80 -1.79 19.46
N PRO A 428 14.08 -1.41 19.61
CA PRO A 428 15.16 -2.35 19.95
C PRO A 428 14.92 -3.18 21.22
N GLU A 429 14.26 -2.60 22.22
CA GLU A 429 13.90 -3.25 23.49
C GLU A 429 12.73 -4.25 23.38
N GLY A 430 12.07 -4.34 22.22
CA GLY A 430 10.89 -5.17 22.00
C GLY A 430 9.58 -4.50 22.40
N LEU A 431 8.48 -5.25 22.32
CA LEU A 431 7.14 -4.73 22.57
C LEU A 431 6.26 -5.80 23.21
N ASN A 432 5.54 -5.48 24.28
CA ASN A 432 4.54 -6.38 24.85
C ASN A 432 3.17 -6.12 24.21
N ILE A 433 2.52 -7.18 23.72
CA ILE A 433 1.17 -7.15 23.17
C ILE A 433 0.36 -8.23 23.88
N ASP A 434 -0.61 -7.83 24.69
CA ASP A 434 -1.52 -8.73 25.40
C ASP A 434 -0.82 -9.87 26.16
N GLY A 435 0.25 -9.53 26.89
CA GLY A 435 1.05 -10.51 27.64
C GLY A 435 2.11 -11.25 26.82
N THR A 436 2.11 -11.10 25.49
CA THR A 436 3.12 -11.70 24.61
C THR A 436 4.25 -10.72 24.32
N PHE A 437 5.49 -11.08 24.66
CA PHE A 437 6.67 -10.28 24.32
C PHE A 437 7.12 -10.52 22.88
N ILE A 438 7.07 -9.47 22.06
CA ILE A 438 7.62 -9.44 20.70
C ILE A 438 9.06 -8.92 20.77
N PRO A 439 10.06 -9.69 20.31
CA PRO A 439 11.45 -9.25 20.31
C PRO A 439 11.68 -7.99 19.47
N GLY A 440 12.67 -7.18 19.85
CA GLY A 440 13.01 -5.95 19.14
C GLY A 440 13.48 -6.12 17.71
N ASN A 441 13.44 -5.02 16.95
CA ASN A 441 13.77 -4.96 15.51
C ASN A 441 12.98 -5.98 14.65
N THR A 442 11.78 -6.37 15.08
CA THR A 442 10.89 -7.29 14.38
C THR A 442 9.90 -6.50 13.53
N ILE A 443 9.73 -6.95 12.29
CA ILE A 443 8.73 -6.41 11.38
C ILE A 443 7.37 -6.96 11.81
N ILE A 444 6.41 -6.07 12.01
CA ILE A 444 5.05 -6.42 12.45
C ILE A 444 4.00 -5.72 11.59
N GLN A 445 2.87 -6.38 11.39
CA GLN A 445 1.71 -5.86 10.67
C GLN A 445 0.42 -6.25 11.40
N VAL A 446 -0.58 -5.36 11.32
CA VAL A 446 -1.96 -5.64 11.75
C VAL A 446 -2.81 -5.70 10.47
N PRO A 447 -3.15 -6.89 9.96
CA PRO A 447 -3.92 -7.04 8.72
C PRO A 447 -5.36 -6.58 8.93
N THR A 448 -5.76 -5.49 8.26
CA THR A 448 -7.10 -4.88 8.41
C THR A 448 -8.19 -5.80 7.92
N TYR A 449 -8.00 -6.47 6.77
CA TYR A 449 -8.96 -7.44 6.23
C TYR A 449 -9.29 -8.53 7.24
N THR A 450 -8.26 -9.05 7.92
CA THR A 450 -8.39 -10.13 8.90
C THR A 450 -9.00 -9.63 10.20
N MET A 451 -8.52 -8.50 10.72
CA MET A 451 -9.06 -7.88 11.94
C MET A 451 -10.53 -7.53 11.80
N PHE A 452 -10.92 -6.98 10.65
CA PHE A 452 -12.29 -6.56 10.40
C PHE A 452 -13.25 -7.73 10.13
N ARG A 453 -12.72 -8.94 9.94
CA ARG A 453 -13.46 -10.20 9.79
C ARG A 453 -13.35 -11.11 11.01
N ASP A 454 -12.81 -10.61 12.11
CA ASP A 454 -12.73 -11.39 13.33
C ASP A 454 -14.10 -11.42 14.03
N GLU A 455 -14.73 -12.60 14.07
CA GLU A 455 -16.03 -12.85 14.71
C GLU A 455 -16.05 -12.51 16.23
N ARG A 456 -14.87 -12.41 16.87
CA ARG A 456 -14.75 -11.94 18.26
C ARG A 456 -15.01 -10.43 18.37
N ILE A 457 -14.74 -9.69 17.30
CA ILE A 457 -14.86 -8.23 17.21
C ILE A 457 -16.17 -7.84 16.52
N PHE A 458 -16.48 -8.48 15.39
CA PHE A 458 -17.66 -8.21 14.56
C PHE A 458 -18.42 -9.52 14.30
N PRO A 459 -19.42 -9.92 15.11
CA PRO A 459 -20.27 -11.08 14.82
C PRO A 459 -20.92 -10.99 13.43
N HIS A 460 -21.03 -12.10 12.71
CA HIS A 460 -21.43 -12.11 11.29
C HIS A 460 -20.47 -11.25 10.45
N ALA A 461 -19.17 -11.46 10.64
CA ALA A 461 -18.11 -10.60 10.15
C ALA A 461 -18.01 -10.61 8.61
N SER A 462 -18.53 -11.64 7.96
CA SER A 462 -18.52 -11.73 6.49
C SER A 462 -19.77 -11.15 5.83
N GLU A 463 -20.77 -10.74 6.60
CA GLU A 463 -22.03 -10.20 6.11
C GLU A 463 -22.01 -8.67 6.07
N PHE A 464 -22.66 -8.07 5.06
CA PHE A 464 -22.84 -6.62 4.95
C PHE A 464 -24.07 -6.20 5.74
N ILE A 465 -23.85 -5.66 6.94
CA ILE A 465 -24.90 -5.24 7.88
C ILE A 465 -24.64 -3.79 8.33
N PRO A 466 -25.11 -2.77 7.59
CA PRO A 466 -24.98 -1.37 8.01
C PRO A 466 -25.57 -1.09 9.40
N GLU A 467 -26.63 -1.80 9.78
CA GLU A 467 -27.30 -1.68 11.08
C GLU A 467 -26.34 -1.85 12.27
N ARG A 468 -25.22 -2.56 12.08
CA ARG A 468 -24.14 -2.74 13.06
C ARG A 468 -23.65 -1.42 13.66
N TRP A 469 -23.69 -0.35 12.88
CA TRP A 469 -23.17 0.96 13.27
C TRP A 469 -24.23 1.86 13.91
N ILE A 470 -25.50 1.45 13.89
CA ILE A 470 -26.62 2.27 14.34
C ILE A 470 -27.58 1.52 15.27
N THR A 471 -28.35 0.58 14.74
CA THR A 471 -29.49 -0.06 15.42
C THR A 471 -29.17 -1.41 16.03
N GLN A 472 -28.03 -2.02 15.67
CA GLN A 472 -27.54 -3.31 16.15
C GLN A 472 -26.08 -3.22 16.67
N PRO A 473 -25.79 -2.34 17.65
CA PRO A 473 -24.43 -2.10 18.12
C PRO A 473 -23.76 -3.34 18.76
N GLU A 474 -24.54 -4.33 19.20
CA GLU A 474 -24.04 -5.62 19.70
C GLU A 474 -23.26 -6.43 18.64
N LEU A 475 -23.48 -6.12 17.36
CA LEU A 475 -22.73 -6.68 16.24
C LEU A 475 -21.36 -6.00 16.04
N ALA A 476 -21.00 -5.00 16.84
CA ALA A 476 -19.64 -4.45 16.92
C ALA A 476 -19.16 -4.49 18.38
N LYS A 477 -18.65 -5.63 18.82
CA LYS A 477 -18.23 -5.87 20.21
C LYS A 477 -17.03 -5.02 20.64
N ASP A 478 -16.11 -4.76 19.71
CA ASP A 478 -14.98 -3.86 19.93
C ASP A 478 -14.82 -2.90 18.72
N PRO A 479 -15.67 -1.86 18.62
CA PRO A 479 -15.67 -0.95 17.48
C PRO A 479 -14.39 -0.09 17.43
N ALA A 480 -13.62 0.00 18.51
CA ALA A 480 -12.34 0.70 18.52
C ALA A 480 -11.28 -0.01 17.64
N ALA A 481 -11.50 -1.29 17.32
CA ALA A 481 -10.68 -2.01 16.35
C ALA A 481 -10.94 -1.57 14.90
N PHE A 482 -12.09 -0.92 14.60
CA PHE A 482 -12.39 -0.39 13.27
C PHE A 482 -11.59 0.87 12.97
N VAL A 483 -10.42 0.70 12.35
CA VAL A 483 -9.49 1.78 11.98
C VAL A 483 -9.18 1.81 10.49
N PRO A 484 -10.18 1.94 9.59
CA PRO A 484 -9.97 1.86 8.13
C PRO A 484 -9.03 2.95 7.59
N PHE A 485 -8.95 4.08 8.30
CA PHE A 485 -8.05 5.20 7.99
C PHE A 485 -6.75 5.18 8.84
N GLY A 486 -6.48 4.09 9.55
CA GLY A 486 -5.42 3.99 10.55
C GLY A 486 -5.68 4.89 11.77
N THR A 487 -4.73 4.88 12.72
CA THR A 487 -4.80 5.69 13.94
C THR A 487 -3.44 6.23 14.34
N GLY A 488 -3.42 7.17 15.29
CA GLY A 488 -2.24 7.81 15.85
C GLY A 488 -1.42 8.61 14.84
N LYS A 489 -0.09 8.60 15.02
CA LYS A 489 0.84 9.55 14.36
C LYS A 489 0.81 9.47 12.83
N TYR A 490 0.47 8.31 12.31
CA TYR A 490 0.46 8.00 10.89
C TYR A 490 -0.95 7.75 10.35
N SER A 491 -1.99 8.24 11.04
CA SER A 491 -3.37 8.19 10.54
C SER A 491 -3.49 8.91 9.19
N CYS A 492 -4.44 8.47 8.37
CA CYS A 492 -4.67 9.03 7.05
C CYS A 492 -5.02 10.51 7.15
N VAL A 493 -4.19 11.36 6.52
CA VAL A 493 -4.43 12.81 6.45
C VAL A 493 -5.61 13.15 5.54
N GLY A 494 -5.82 12.34 4.50
CA GLY A 494 -6.88 12.50 3.51
C GLY A 494 -8.25 12.00 3.94
N LYS A 495 -8.44 11.52 5.18
CA LYS A 495 -9.71 10.91 5.64
C LYS A 495 -10.93 11.77 5.31
N GLN A 496 -10.86 13.06 5.61
CA GLN A 496 -12.00 13.96 5.43
C GLN A 496 -12.29 14.24 3.95
N LEU A 497 -11.26 14.39 3.11
CA LEU A 497 -11.42 14.55 1.66
C LEU A 497 -12.01 13.28 1.04
N GLY A 498 -11.44 12.11 1.32
CA GLY A 498 -11.93 10.85 0.75
C GLY A 498 -13.39 10.55 1.16
N LEU A 499 -13.76 10.80 2.42
CA LEU A 499 -15.16 10.67 2.84
C LEU A 499 -16.08 11.72 2.20
N MET A 500 -15.58 12.92 1.91
CA MET A 500 -16.33 13.94 1.18
C MET A 500 -16.62 13.48 -0.26
N GLU A 501 -15.63 12.96 -0.96
CA GLU A 501 -15.77 12.39 -2.31
C GLU A 501 -16.75 11.21 -2.32
N VAL A 502 -16.53 10.22 -1.43
CA VAL A 502 -17.37 9.01 -1.36
C VAL A 502 -18.83 9.37 -1.06
N ARG A 503 -19.10 10.18 -0.02
CA ARG A 503 -20.47 10.55 0.36
C ARG A 503 -21.17 11.35 -0.73
N TYR A 504 -20.48 12.35 -1.28
CA TYR A 504 -21.09 13.22 -2.28
C TYR A 504 -21.37 12.44 -3.57
N CYS A 505 -20.39 11.71 -4.09
CA CYS A 505 -20.58 10.90 -5.30
C CYS A 505 -21.68 9.84 -5.11
N ALA A 506 -21.63 9.06 -4.02
CA ALA A 506 -22.62 8.03 -3.76
C ALA A 506 -24.05 8.60 -3.59
N SER A 507 -24.22 9.67 -2.81
CA SER A 507 -25.54 10.28 -2.60
C SER A 507 -26.15 10.82 -3.90
N GLN A 508 -25.35 11.49 -4.74
CA GLN A 508 -25.83 12.03 -6.02
C GLN A 508 -26.25 10.93 -7.00
N ILE A 509 -25.54 9.80 -7.01
CA ILE A 509 -25.91 8.63 -7.84
C ILE A 509 -27.18 7.97 -7.31
N ILE A 510 -27.23 7.63 -6.01
CA ILE A 510 -28.34 6.91 -5.38
C ILE A 510 -29.65 7.71 -5.43
N HIS A 511 -29.57 9.03 -5.30
CA HIS A 511 -30.73 9.90 -5.46
C HIS A 511 -31.36 9.80 -6.86
N ARG A 512 -30.55 9.53 -7.91
CA ARG A 512 -30.99 9.61 -9.31
C ARG A 512 -31.27 8.26 -9.97
N TYR A 513 -30.62 7.20 -9.52
CA TYR A 513 -30.62 5.92 -10.23
C TYR A 513 -30.79 4.76 -9.28
N ASP A 514 -31.57 3.75 -9.64
CA ASP A 514 -31.50 2.42 -9.05
C ASP A 514 -30.33 1.66 -9.68
N VAL A 515 -29.64 0.85 -8.88
CA VAL A 515 -28.45 0.10 -9.31
C VAL A 515 -28.64 -1.39 -9.09
N ALA A 516 -28.32 -2.17 -10.12
CA ALA A 516 -28.27 -3.63 -10.04
C ALA A 516 -27.10 -4.16 -10.88
N PHE A 517 -26.70 -5.41 -10.65
CA PHE A 517 -25.75 -6.09 -11.52
C PHE A 517 -26.26 -6.18 -12.96
N ALA A 518 -25.36 -5.94 -13.92
CA ALA A 518 -25.65 -6.19 -15.32
C ALA A 518 -25.75 -7.70 -15.60
N PRO A 519 -26.46 -8.11 -16.67
CA PRO A 519 -26.47 -9.51 -17.10
C PRO A 519 -25.05 -10.07 -17.26
N GLY A 520 -24.77 -11.19 -16.60
CA GLY A 520 -23.46 -11.85 -16.62
C GLY A 520 -22.50 -11.42 -15.51
N GLN A 521 -22.73 -10.29 -14.84
CA GLN A 521 -21.98 -9.93 -13.64
C GLN A 521 -22.40 -10.84 -12.47
N THR A 522 -21.41 -11.38 -11.76
CA THR A 522 -21.63 -12.20 -10.56
C THR A 522 -20.83 -11.64 -9.38
N ALA A 523 -21.29 -11.96 -8.17
CA ALA A 523 -20.57 -11.57 -6.95
C ALA A 523 -19.22 -12.28 -6.86
N GLU A 524 -19.20 -13.56 -7.22
CA GLU A 524 -18.03 -14.44 -7.20
C GLU A 524 -16.93 -13.91 -8.12
N ALA A 525 -17.26 -13.55 -9.36
CA ALA A 525 -16.28 -13.01 -10.31
C ALA A 525 -15.65 -11.72 -9.80
N PHE A 526 -16.43 -10.84 -9.16
CA PHE A 526 -15.90 -9.61 -8.57
C PHE A 526 -14.98 -9.90 -7.37
N ILE A 527 -15.36 -10.81 -6.47
CA ILE A 527 -14.53 -11.18 -5.32
C ILE A 527 -13.24 -11.89 -5.75
N GLU A 528 -13.32 -12.80 -6.72
CA GLU A 528 -12.16 -13.55 -7.23
C GLU A 528 -11.22 -12.71 -8.09
N GLY A 529 -11.73 -11.65 -8.72
CA GLY A 529 -10.93 -10.76 -9.57
C GLY A 529 -10.17 -9.67 -8.82
N LYS A 530 -10.38 -9.52 -7.51
CA LYS A 530 -9.66 -8.56 -6.65
C LYS A 530 -8.15 -8.83 -6.65
N LYS A 531 -7.33 -7.81 -6.49
CA LYS A 531 -5.87 -7.98 -6.41
C LYS A 531 -5.29 -7.06 -5.36
N ASP A 532 -4.45 -7.61 -4.50
CA ASP A 532 -3.69 -6.89 -3.49
C ASP A 532 -2.37 -6.40 -4.08
N GLY A 533 -2.35 -5.11 -4.43
CA GLY A 533 -1.18 -4.40 -4.92
C GLY A 533 -0.53 -3.50 -3.87
N PHE A 534 -0.74 -3.74 -2.57
CA PHE A 534 -0.71 -2.76 -1.45
C PHE A 534 -2.05 -2.06 -1.26
N THR A 535 -2.56 -1.44 -2.32
CA THR A 535 -3.98 -1.05 -2.43
C THR A 535 -4.75 -2.13 -3.18
N LEU A 536 -6.05 -2.22 -2.88
CA LEU A 536 -6.94 -3.16 -3.54
C LEU A 536 -7.25 -2.68 -4.97
N SER A 537 -6.74 -3.40 -5.96
CA SER A 537 -7.15 -3.26 -7.36
C SER A 537 -8.39 -4.12 -7.58
N LEU A 538 -9.43 -3.51 -8.14
CA LEU A 538 -10.73 -4.15 -8.33
C LEU A 538 -10.90 -4.59 -9.79
N PRO A 539 -11.55 -5.73 -10.04
CA PRO A 539 -11.92 -6.13 -11.40
C PRO A 539 -13.06 -5.25 -11.90
N GLU A 540 -13.46 -5.49 -13.15
CA GLU A 540 -14.65 -4.88 -13.72
C GLU A 540 -15.89 -5.18 -12.86
N LEU A 541 -16.73 -4.16 -12.69
CA LEU A 541 -18.01 -4.27 -12.00
C LEU A 541 -19.08 -3.71 -12.92
N GLU A 542 -19.67 -4.58 -13.71
CA GLU A 542 -20.72 -4.24 -14.66
C GLU A 542 -22.06 -4.10 -13.93
N VAL A 543 -22.58 -2.87 -13.89
CA VAL A 543 -23.89 -2.55 -13.32
C VAL A 543 -24.80 -1.92 -14.36
N ILE A 544 -26.10 -1.92 -14.09
CA ILE A 544 -27.08 -1.15 -14.84
C ILE A 544 -27.63 -0.06 -13.93
N PHE A 545 -27.62 1.17 -14.45
CA PHE A 545 -28.29 2.31 -13.84
C PHE A 545 -29.64 2.54 -14.50
N ASN A 546 -30.71 2.44 -13.72
CA ASN A 546 -32.06 2.78 -14.15
C ASN A 546 -32.47 4.08 -13.47
N ARG A 547 -32.95 5.07 -14.24
CA ARG A 547 -33.36 6.35 -13.67
C ARG A 547 -34.55 6.16 -12.74
N ARG A 548 -34.47 6.69 -11.52
CA ARG A 548 -35.57 6.68 -10.55
C ARG A 548 -36.63 7.68 -11.01
N GLU A 549 -37.90 7.29 -11.00
CA GLU A 549 -39.00 8.22 -11.29
C GLU A 549 -39.06 9.26 -10.16
N ALA A 550 -38.83 10.53 -10.48
CA ALA A 550 -38.98 11.61 -9.52
C ALA A 550 -40.46 11.71 -9.10
N GLY A 551 -40.77 11.36 -7.85
CA GLY A 551 -42.03 11.74 -7.21
C GLY A 551 -43.26 10.89 -7.56
N LYS A 552 -43.30 9.62 -7.13
CA LYS A 552 -44.54 9.06 -6.61
C LYS A 552 -44.40 8.86 -5.11
N GLN A 553 -44.72 9.91 -4.36
CA GLN A 553 -45.36 9.74 -3.07
C GLN A 553 -46.54 8.80 -3.34
N THR A 554 -46.42 7.56 -2.85
CA THR A 554 -47.56 6.66 -2.78
C THR A 554 -48.53 7.32 -1.80
N ALA A 555 -49.63 7.79 -2.36
CA ALA A 555 -50.74 8.40 -1.62
C ALA A 555 -51.37 7.40 -0.64
#